data_AF-A0A6C0KZS4-F1
#
_entry.id   AF-A0A6C0KZS4-F1
#
_cell.length_a   1.000
_cell.length_b   1.000
_cell.length_c   1.000
_cell.angle_alpha   90.00
_cell.angle_beta   90.00
_cell.angle_gamma   90.00
#
_symmetry.space_group_name_H-M   'P 1'
#
loop_
_entity.id
_entity.type
_entity.pdbx_description
1 polymer ?
#
loop_
_entity_poly.entity_id
_entity_poly.type
_entity_poly.pdbx_seq_one_letter_code
_entity_poly.pdbx_strand_id
1 'polypeptide(L)'
;MSHLSQFNSAVHGLVGDFKKMKYLEKDVLKLETYIEITHINARSIISQFQTHVLKDIFVSNILSNNFDFFMKYDATEIIAKEAKNNTEINYAHSLIKRIQDLVDTMRKNKSYENINATFNWIKVLCYHAYSDLGINASEKFAQLQRQGASSSA
;
A
#
# COMPACT_ATOMS: atom_id res chain seq x y z
N MET A 1 -2.13 20.83 6.49
CA MET A 1 -1.09 19.83 6.13
C MET A 1 -1.30 19.41 4.69
N SER A 2 -0.24 19.18 3.92
CA SER A 2 -0.35 18.72 2.53
C SER A 2 -0.68 17.22 2.44
N HIS A 3 -1.31 16.78 1.36
CA HIS A 3 -1.62 15.36 1.15
C HIS A 3 -0.36 14.49 1.05
N LEU A 4 0.73 15.00 0.47
CA LEU A 4 2.05 14.37 0.53
C LEU A 4 2.50 14.12 1.99
N SER A 5 2.36 15.12 2.86
CA SER A 5 2.72 14.99 4.27
C SER A 5 1.83 13.96 4.97
N GLN A 6 0.53 13.93 4.67
CA GLN A 6 -0.40 12.95 5.24
C GLN A 6 -0.11 11.52 4.75
N PHE A 7 0.20 11.34 3.47
CA PHE A 7 0.66 10.06 2.92
C PHE A 7 1.92 9.59 3.64
N ASN A 8 2.91 10.47 3.78
CA ASN A 8 4.15 10.13 4.48
C ASN A 8 3.89 9.75 5.95
N SER A 9 3.08 10.52 6.67
CA SER A 9 2.67 10.18 8.03
C SER A 9 1.93 8.85 8.12
N ALA A 10 1.10 8.50 7.14
CA ALA A 10 0.42 7.21 7.09
C ALA A 10 1.38 6.03 6.87
N VAL A 11 2.41 6.21 6.03
CA VAL A 11 3.49 5.21 5.86
C VAL A 11 4.21 4.96 7.18
N HIS A 12 4.53 6.01 7.94
CA HIS A 12 5.14 5.85 9.27
C HIS A 12 4.19 5.23 10.29
N GLY A 13 2.90 5.60 10.26
CA GLY A 13 1.87 5.02 11.13
C GLY A 13 1.73 3.51 10.92
N LEU A 14 1.69 3.08 9.66
CA LEU A 14 1.68 1.66 9.27
C LEU A 14 2.86 0.89 9.87
N VAL A 15 4.09 1.40 9.72
CA VAL A 15 5.28 0.76 10.30
C VAL A 15 5.24 0.75 11.81
N GLY A 16 4.83 1.86 12.43
CA GLY A 16 4.71 1.97 13.88
C GLY A 16 3.75 0.94 14.45
N ASP A 17 2.64 0.68 13.77
CA ASP A 17 1.70 -0.36 14.17
C ASP A 17 2.26 -1.77 13.94
N PHE A 18 2.99 -2.01 12.85
CA PHE A 18 3.70 -3.29 12.68
C PHE A 18 4.71 -3.57 13.80
N LYS A 19 5.42 -2.55 14.29
CA LYS A 19 6.33 -2.70 15.45
C LYS A 19 5.57 -3.11 16.71
N LYS A 20 4.42 -2.49 16.97
CA LYS A 20 3.58 -2.82 18.15
C LYS A 20 3.01 -4.23 18.09
N MET A 21 2.78 -4.76 16.89
CA MET A 21 2.26 -6.10 16.68
C MET A 21 3.27 -7.20 17.08
N LYS A 22 4.54 -6.87 17.38
CA LYS A 22 5.62 -7.80 17.82
C LYS A 22 5.89 -8.98 16.88
N TYR A 23 5.30 -8.99 15.69
CA TYR A 23 5.62 -9.94 14.65
C TYR A 23 6.78 -9.39 13.80
N LEU A 24 7.77 -10.26 13.54
CA LEU A 24 8.78 -10.05 12.49
C LEU A 24 9.66 -8.81 12.64
N GLU A 25 10.40 -8.70 13.75
CA GLU A 25 11.40 -7.64 13.94
C GLU A 25 12.28 -7.46 12.70
N LYS A 26 12.77 -8.54 12.07
CA LYS A 26 13.63 -8.45 10.87
C LYS A 26 12.93 -7.86 9.64
N ASP A 27 11.69 -8.21 9.35
CA ASP A 27 11.01 -7.72 8.15
C ASP A 27 10.41 -6.32 8.36
N VAL A 28 9.96 -6.04 9.59
CA VAL A 28 9.59 -4.69 10.04
C VAL A 28 10.83 -3.78 10.03
N LEU A 29 12.00 -4.24 10.48
CA LEU A 29 13.27 -3.50 10.39
C LEU A 29 13.62 -3.19 8.93
N LYS A 30 13.51 -4.15 8.02
CA LYS A 30 13.81 -3.86 6.61
C LYS A 30 12.82 -2.87 6.00
N LEU A 31 11.54 -2.92 6.40
CA LEU A 31 10.52 -1.98 5.97
C LEU A 31 10.75 -0.58 6.58
N GLU A 32 11.21 -0.51 7.82
CA GLU A 32 11.59 0.71 8.52
C GLU A 32 12.82 1.35 7.88
N THR A 33 13.92 0.62 7.68
CA THR A 33 15.11 1.11 6.96
C THR A 33 14.75 1.61 5.56
N TYR A 34 13.88 0.88 4.87
CA TYR A 34 13.38 1.27 3.56
C TYR A 34 12.58 2.57 3.62
N ILE A 35 11.74 2.75 4.65
CA ILE A 35 10.95 3.97 4.85
C ILE A 35 11.80 5.15 5.34
N GLU A 36 12.82 4.92 6.17
CA GLU A 36 13.78 5.92 6.63
C GLU A 36 14.62 6.48 5.47
N ILE A 37 15.08 5.62 4.56
CA ILE A 37 15.72 6.06 3.31
C ILE A 37 14.77 6.96 2.51
N THR A 38 13.48 6.65 2.51
CA THR A 38 12.47 7.40 1.77
C THR A 38 11.87 8.60 2.50
N HIS A 39 12.11 8.76 3.80
CA HIS A 39 11.74 9.96 4.57
C HIS A 39 12.41 11.22 3.98
N ILE A 40 13.55 11.04 3.33
CA ILE A 40 14.28 12.08 2.58
C ILE A 40 13.57 12.43 1.26
N ASN A 41 12.73 11.54 0.70
CA ASN A 41 12.07 11.71 -0.60
C ASN A 41 10.66 11.08 -0.67
N ALA A 42 9.76 11.52 0.21
CA ALA A 42 8.36 11.05 0.23
C ALA A 42 7.63 11.21 -1.12
N ARG A 43 8.03 12.22 -1.91
CA ARG A 43 7.50 12.47 -3.26
C ARG A 43 7.83 11.32 -4.21
N SER A 44 9.03 10.75 -4.13
CA SER A 44 9.41 9.58 -4.94
C SER A 44 8.51 8.39 -4.62
N ILE A 45 8.23 8.09 -3.34
CA ILE A 45 7.35 6.97 -2.98
C ILE A 45 5.94 7.18 -3.51
N ILE A 46 5.32 8.34 -3.21
CA ILE A 46 3.92 8.56 -3.55
C ILE A 46 3.72 8.58 -5.07
N SER A 47 4.66 9.15 -5.83
CA SER A 47 4.61 9.17 -7.29
C SER A 47 4.71 7.75 -7.86
N GLN A 48 5.63 6.92 -7.36
CA GLN A 48 5.69 5.52 -7.78
C GLN A 48 4.43 4.75 -7.38
N PHE A 49 3.87 5.01 -6.20
CA PHE A 49 2.64 4.38 -5.73
C PHE A 49 1.44 4.78 -6.61
N GLN A 50 1.31 6.07 -6.93
CA GLN A 50 0.31 6.61 -7.86
C GLN A 50 0.43 5.98 -9.25
N THR A 51 1.65 5.89 -9.78
CA THR A 51 1.90 5.36 -11.13
C THR A 51 1.62 3.87 -11.23
N HIS A 52 2.07 3.07 -10.25
CA HIS A 52 2.10 1.61 -10.41
C HIS A 52 1.06 0.85 -9.58
N VAL A 53 0.64 1.39 -8.44
CA VAL A 53 -0.22 0.69 -7.47
C VAL A 53 -1.63 1.25 -7.42
N LEU A 54 -1.79 2.58 -7.52
CA LEU A 54 -3.07 3.28 -7.41
C LEU A 54 -3.94 3.09 -8.67
N LYS A 55 -4.33 1.84 -8.94
CA LYS A 55 -5.25 1.44 -9.99
C LYS A 55 -6.62 1.18 -9.38
N ASP A 56 -7.67 1.57 -10.08
CA ASP A 56 -9.05 1.39 -9.62
C ASP A 56 -9.36 -0.07 -9.23
N ILE A 57 -8.84 -1.04 -9.99
CA ILE A 57 -8.97 -2.46 -9.68
C ILE A 57 -8.29 -2.84 -8.37
N PHE A 58 -7.09 -2.31 -8.09
CA PHE A 58 -6.39 -2.55 -6.84
C PHE A 58 -7.17 -1.94 -5.68
N VAL A 59 -7.54 -0.66 -5.79
CA VAL A 59 -8.23 0.06 -4.73
C VAL A 59 -9.59 -0.56 -4.41
N SER A 60 -10.37 -0.95 -5.42
CA SER A 60 -11.66 -1.63 -5.22
C SER A 60 -11.49 -2.94 -4.42
N ASN A 61 -10.49 -3.75 -4.77
CA ASN A 61 -10.21 -4.99 -4.04
C ASN A 61 -9.71 -4.75 -2.60
N ILE A 62 -8.89 -3.72 -2.38
CA ILE A 62 -8.47 -3.32 -1.03
C ILE A 62 -9.67 -2.83 -0.20
N LEU A 63 -10.59 -2.07 -0.79
CA LEU A 63 -11.79 -1.58 -0.10
C LEU A 63 -12.71 -2.73 0.34
N SER A 64 -12.79 -3.79 -0.46
CA SER A 64 -13.54 -5.01 -0.13
C SER A 64 -12.78 -5.99 0.78
N ASN A 65 -11.60 -5.63 1.28
CA ASN A 65 -10.70 -6.54 2.02
C ASN A 65 -10.40 -7.85 1.28
N ASN A 66 -10.32 -7.82 -0.05
CA ASN A 66 -10.04 -9.00 -0.86
C ASN A 66 -8.58 -9.43 -0.71
N PHE A 67 -8.35 -10.27 0.29
CA PHE A 67 -7.03 -10.79 0.64
C PHE A 67 -6.38 -11.58 -0.49
N ASP A 68 -7.13 -12.48 -1.14
CA ASP A 68 -6.56 -13.35 -2.17
C ASP A 68 -6.11 -12.56 -3.40
N PHE A 69 -6.87 -11.52 -3.77
CA PHE A 69 -6.42 -10.58 -4.80
C PHE A 69 -5.15 -9.86 -4.36
N PHE A 70 -5.12 -9.30 -3.14
CA PHE A 70 -3.97 -8.56 -2.64
C PHE A 70 -2.69 -9.39 -2.66
N MET A 71 -2.76 -10.66 -2.26
CA MET A 71 -1.60 -11.56 -2.27
C MET A 71 -1.12 -11.94 -3.67
N LYS A 72 -1.99 -11.90 -4.67
CA LYS A 72 -1.68 -12.20 -6.07
C LYS A 72 -1.34 -10.94 -6.87
N TYR A 73 -1.60 -9.76 -6.32
CA TYR A 73 -1.35 -8.51 -7.00
C TYR A 73 0.14 -8.31 -7.22
N ASP A 74 0.55 -8.33 -8.47
CA ASP A 74 1.93 -8.10 -8.85
C ASP A 74 2.03 -6.84 -9.70
N ALA A 75 2.68 -5.81 -9.15
CA ALA A 75 2.96 -4.57 -9.88
C ALA A 75 4.20 -4.70 -10.79
N THR A 76 4.92 -5.83 -10.74
CA THR A 76 6.21 -6.05 -11.44
C THR A 76 6.09 -5.85 -12.94
N GLU A 77 5.07 -6.36 -13.62
CA GLU A 77 4.96 -6.21 -15.08
C GLU A 77 4.75 -4.75 -15.52
N ILE A 78 4.02 -3.96 -14.73
CA ILE A 78 3.79 -2.53 -14.99
C ILE A 78 5.10 -1.77 -14.79
N ILE A 79 5.87 -2.16 -13.78
CA ILE A 79 7.12 -1.52 -13.38
C ILE A 79 8.29 -1.89 -14.30
N ALA A 80 8.36 -3.16 -14.73
CA ALA A 80 9.38 -3.65 -15.64
C ALA A 80 9.33 -2.96 -17.01
N LYS A 81 8.15 -2.48 -17.42
CA LYS A 81 7.97 -1.69 -18.65
C LYS A 81 8.44 -0.24 -18.51
N GLU A 82 8.54 0.28 -17.29
CA GLU A 82 8.78 1.71 -17.02
C GLU A 82 10.14 1.99 -16.35
N ALA A 83 10.82 0.97 -15.81
CA ALA A 83 12.12 1.10 -15.16
C ALA A 83 13.26 1.33 -16.17
N LYS A 84 14.02 2.44 -16.00
CA LYS A 84 15.14 2.79 -16.89
C LYS A 84 16.46 2.11 -16.53
N ASN A 85 16.59 1.53 -15.33
CA ASN A 85 17.74 0.75 -14.89
C ASN A 85 17.42 -0.16 -13.68
N ASN A 86 18.19 -1.25 -13.53
CA ASN A 86 17.97 -2.29 -12.50
C ASN A 86 18.24 -1.83 -11.06
N THR A 87 18.86 -0.67 -10.85
CA THR A 87 19.25 -0.17 -9.52
C THR A 87 18.11 0.59 -8.84
N GLU A 88 17.15 1.11 -9.61
CA GLU A 88 15.89 1.69 -9.11
C GLU A 88 14.83 0.59 -8.95
N ILE A 89 15.11 -0.43 -8.14
CA ILE A 89 14.13 -1.45 -7.78
C ILE A 89 12.97 -0.73 -7.09
N ASN A 90 11.90 -0.57 -7.85
CA ASN A 90 10.90 0.47 -7.70
C ASN A 90 10.30 0.51 -6.28
N TYR A 91 10.21 1.73 -5.74
CA TYR A 91 9.82 1.92 -4.36
C TYR A 91 8.42 1.35 -4.07
N ALA A 92 7.44 1.60 -4.93
CA ALA A 92 6.09 1.13 -4.69
C ALA A 92 5.95 -0.41 -4.72
N HIS A 93 6.69 -1.08 -5.60
CA HIS A 93 6.73 -2.55 -5.62
C HIS A 93 7.33 -3.12 -4.35
N SER A 94 8.48 -2.59 -3.94
CA SER A 94 9.17 -3.03 -2.73
C SER A 94 8.27 -2.84 -1.49
N LEU A 95 7.54 -1.73 -1.41
CA LEU A 95 6.58 -1.48 -0.34
C LEU A 95 5.46 -2.53 -0.34
N ILE A 96 4.76 -2.71 -1.47
CA ILE A 96 3.65 -3.67 -1.55
C ILE A 96 4.12 -5.10 -1.30
N LYS A 97 5.27 -5.50 -1.84
CA LYS A 97 5.81 -6.85 -1.66
C LYS A 97 6.14 -7.12 -0.19
N ARG A 98 6.79 -6.17 0.49
CA ARG A 98 7.06 -6.26 1.93
C ARG A 98 5.78 -6.35 2.75
N ILE A 99 4.75 -5.58 2.39
CA ILE A 99 3.45 -5.68 3.06
C ILE A 99 2.83 -7.06 2.81
N GLN A 100 2.84 -7.58 1.59
CA GLN A 100 2.36 -8.93 1.29
C GLN A 100 3.07 -10.00 2.13
N ASP A 101 4.39 -9.95 2.26
CA ASP A 101 5.16 -10.89 3.07
C ASP A 101 4.76 -10.83 4.56
N LEU A 102 4.50 -9.62 5.08
CA LEU A 102 3.98 -9.41 6.44
C LEU A 102 2.58 -10.01 6.59
N VAL A 103 1.66 -9.75 5.66
CA VAL A 103 0.28 -10.26 5.75
C VAL A 103 0.23 -11.79 5.59
N ASP A 104 1.07 -12.39 4.73
CA ASP A 104 1.21 -13.85 4.63
C ASP A 104 1.63 -14.47 5.98
N THR A 105 2.57 -13.82 6.67
CA THR A 105 3.00 -14.29 7.99
C THR A 105 1.90 -14.13 9.04
N MET A 106 1.19 -13.00 9.05
CA MET A 106 0.02 -12.82 9.93
C MET A 106 -1.04 -13.89 9.68
N ARG A 107 -1.26 -14.28 8.42
CA ARG A 107 -2.18 -15.37 8.06
C ARG A 107 -1.73 -16.70 8.61
N LYS A 108 -0.45 -17.07 8.45
CA LYS A 108 0.14 -18.30 9.00
C LYS A 108 0.00 -18.35 10.52
N ASN A 109 0.12 -17.20 11.19
CA ASN A 109 -0.03 -17.06 12.64
C ASN A 109 -1.48 -16.88 13.11
N LYS A 110 -2.46 -16.91 12.20
CA LYS A 110 -3.90 -16.71 12.48
C LYS A 110 -4.24 -15.35 13.14
N SER A 111 -3.43 -14.32 12.90
CA SER A 111 -3.62 -12.96 13.43
C SER A 111 -4.50 -12.11 12.50
N TYR A 112 -5.76 -12.52 12.32
CA TYR A 112 -6.67 -11.91 11.34
C TYR A 112 -7.02 -10.44 11.63
N GLU A 113 -7.01 -10.04 12.90
CA GLU A 113 -7.18 -8.65 13.33
C GLU A 113 -6.06 -7.73 12.80
N ASN A 114 -4.83 -8.23 12.75
CA ASN A 114 -3.68 -7.49 12.22
C ASN A 114 -3.74 -7.37 10.69
N ILE A 115 -4.30 -8.38 10.02
CA ILE A 115 -4.58 -8.31 8.57
C ILE A 115 -5.58 -7.20 8.28
N ASN A 116 -6.68 -7.12 9.02
CA ASN A 116 -7.67 -6.05 8.85
C ASN A 116 -7.08 -4.67 9.12
N ALA A 117 -6.26 -4.52 10.16
CA ALA A 117 -5.54 -3.27 10.44
C ALA A 117 -4.61 -2.88 9.28
N THR A 118 -3.89 -3.84 8.72
CA THR A 118 -3.02 -3.62 7.54
C THR A 118 -3.81 -3.12 6.34
N PHE A 119 -4.94 -3.75 6.03
CA PHE A 119 -5.81 -3.31 4.93
C PHE A 119 -6.35 -1.90 5.15
N ASN A 120 -6.70 -1.53 6.38
CA ASN A 120 -7.14 -0.17 6.68
C ASN A 120 -6.04 0.86 6.42
N TRP A 121 -4.78 0.56 6.77
CA TRP A 121 -3.66 1.42 6.41
C TRP A 121 -3.46 1.54 4.90
N ILE A 122 -3.58 0.45 4.13
CA ILE A 122 -3.49 0.52 2.66
C ILE A 122 -4.61 1.42 2.10
N LYS A 123 -5.83 1.35 2.64
CA LYS A 123 -6.92 2.27 2.26
C LYS A 123 -6.54 3.73 2.53
N VAL A 124 -5.93 4.02 3.69
CA VAL A 124 -5.44 5.36 4.03
C VAL A 124 -4.36 5.83 3.04
N LEU A 125 -3.42 4.96 2.66
CA LEU A 125 -2.41 5.28 1.65
C LEU A 125 -3.05 5.62 0.30
N CYS A 126 -3.98 4.79 -0.18
CA CYS A 126 -4.73 5.05 -1.42
C CYS A 126 -5.51 6.37 -1.37
N TYR A 127 -6.13 6.69 -0.23
CA TYR A 127 -6.90 7.91 -0.04
C TYR A 127 -6.01 9.15 -0.20
N HIS A 128 -4.87 9.18 0.49
CA HIS A 128 -3.95 10.32 0.39
C HIS A 128 -3.25 10.39 -0.96
N ALA A 129 -2.98 9.25 -1.60
CA ALA A 129 -2.41 9.21 -2.94
C ALA A 129 -3.36 9.80 -4.01
N TYR A 130 -4.66 9.49 -3.98
CA TYR A 130 -5.64 10.16 -4.85
C TYR A 130 -5.77 11.64 -4.54
N SER A 131 -5.83 12.00 -3.26
CA SER A 131 -5.96 13.40 -2.84
C SER A 131 -4.78 14.25 -3.30
N ASP A 132 -3.56 13.71 -3.26
CA ASP A 132 -2.35 14.37 -3.74
C ASP A 132 -2.34 14.56 -5.28
N LEU A 133 -3.04 13.71 -6.05
CA LEU A 133 -3.31 13.92 -7.48
C LEU A 133 -4.40 14.98 -7.75
N GLY A 134 -4.98 15.59 -6.72
CA GLY A 134 -6.12 16.52 -6.85
C GLY A 134 -7.46 15.82 -7.10
N ILE A 135 -7.53 14.49 -6.94
CA ILE A 135 -8.77 13.72 -7.07
C ILE A 135 -9.50 13.74 -5.73
N ASN A 136 -10.82 13.97 -5.75
CA ASN A 136 -11.65 13.83 -4.55
C ASN A 136 -11.70 12.35 -4.12
N ALA A 137 -10.83 11.98 -3.17
CA ALA A 137 -10.67 10.61 -2.74
C ALA A 137 -11.93 10.03 -2.09
N SER A 138 -12.73 10.85 -1.41
CA SER A 138 -13.99 10.41 -0.79
C SER A 138 -15.00 9.96 -1.86
N GLU A 139 -15.19 10.77 -2.89
CA GLU A 139 -16.07 10.43 -4.02
C GLU A 139 -15.53 9.23 -4.79
N LYS A 140 -14.21 9.20 -5.05
CA LYS A 140 -13.56 8.09 -5.75
C LYS A 140 -13.74 6.77 -5.01
N PHE A 141 -13.58 6.75 -3.68
CA PHE A 141 -13.78 5.54 -2.87
C PHE A 141 -15.25 5.08 -2.90
N ALA A 142 -16.20 6.02 -2.75
CA ALA A 142 -17.62 5.71 -2.83
C ALA A 142 -18.03 5.17 -4.22
N GLN A 143 -17.40 5.66 -5.29
CA GLN A 143 -17.58 5.13 -6.64
C GLN A 143 -17.06 3.68 -6.75
N LEU A 144 -15.82 3.44 -6.33
CA LEU A 144 -15.17 2.13 -6.47
C LEU A 144 -15.84 1.04 -5.62
N GLN A 145 -16.31 1.38 -4.41
CA GLN A 145 -17.08 0.45 -3.58
C GLN A 145 -18.39 0.02 -4.24
N ARG A 146 -19.09 0.95 -4.90
CA ARG A 146 -20.32 0.63 -5.64
C ARG A 146 -20.05 -0.25 -6.85
N GLN A 147 -18.96 0.01 -7.57
CA GLN A 147 -18.58 -0.78 -8.75
C GLN A 147 -18.13 -2.20 -8.40
N GLY A 148 -17.39 -2.39 -7.31
CA GLY A 148 -16.98 -3.72 -6.84
C GLY A 148 -18.15 -4.60 -6.39
N ALA A 149 -19.20 -4.01 -5.83
CA ALA A 149 -20.42 -4.75 -5.45
C ALA A 149 -21.19 -5.28 -6.67
N SER A 150 -21.22 -4.52 -7.78
CA SER A 150 -21.91 -4.91 -9.02
C SER A 150 -21.20 -5.97 -9.86
N SER A 151 -19.90 -6.23 -9.65
CA SER A 151 -19.17 -7.31 -10.34
C SER A 151 -19.28 -8.68 -9.64
N SER A 152 -20.00 -8.73 -8.51
CA SER A 152 -20.14 -9.90 -7.64
C SER A 152 -21.58 -10.46 -7.62
N ALA A 153 -22.45 -9.96 -8.50
CA ALA A 153 -23.87 -10.30 -8.61
C ALA A 153 -24.17 -11.03 -9.92
#